data_AF-A0A0R3SJ15-F1
#
_entry.id   AF-A0A0R3SJ15-F1
#
_cell.length_a   1.000
_cell.length_b   1.000
_cell.length_c   1.000
_cell.angle_alpha   90.00
_cell.angle_beta   90.00
_cell.angle_gamma   90.00
#
_symmetry.space_group_name_H-M   'P 1'
#
loop_
_entity.id
_entity.type
_entity.pdbx_description
1 polymer ?
#
loop_
_entity_poly.entity_id
_entity_poly.type
_entity_poly.pdbx_seq_one_letter_code
_entity_poly.pdbx_strand_id
1 'polypeptide(L)'
;LDIAEELTYLDFHIFRSIKTEELLNQVWMKDGKETKAPHVMLVTKRFNEVSKLVVSEIISRPEVPDRAACIEKWIAIADICRCLQNYNGVLQICAALESSSIHRLKNTWEVVAKQSRQSFEKLLNLVAASARFKNMREMLCDPPCIPYLGMYLTDLSFIEEGALDITEHGLINFCKMRMVSGEISTQFSLASACSNGNTAVYTDTVYD
;
A
#
# COMPACT_ATOMS: atom_id res chain seq x y z
N LEU A 1 -14.05 -3.52 12.22
CA LEU A 1 -13.07 -2.52 12.68
C LEU A 1 -11.75 -3.22 12.95
N ASP A 2 -11.75 -4.25 13.80
CA ASP A 2 -10.57 -4.99 14.29
C ASP A 2 -9.61 -5.48 13.18
N ILE A 3 -10.11 -6.06 12.09
CA ILE A 3 -9.25 -6.55 10.98
C ILE A 3 -8.51 -5.40 10.30
N ALA A 4 -9.18 -4.27 10.06
CA ALA A 4 -8.57 -3.13 9.37
C ALA A 4 -7.51 -2.46 10.25
N GLU A 5 -7.76 -2.37 11.56
CA GLU A 5 -6.80 -1.85 12.54
C GLU A 5 -5.56 -2.75 12.62
N GLU A 6 -5.73 -4.06 12.71
CA GLU A 6 -4.59 -4.99 12.76
C GLU A 6 -3.78 -5.00 11.44
N LEU A 7 -4.46 -4.96 10.28
CA LEU A 7 -3.80 -4.79 8.99
C LEU A 7 -2.97 -3.50 8.97
N THR A 8 -3.55 -2.40 9.45
CA THR A 8 -2.92 -1.08 9.50
C THR A 8 -1.74 -1.06 10.46
N TYR A 9 -1.88 -1.63 11.65
CA TYR A 9 -0.82 -1.72 12.65
C TYR A 9 0.41 -2.46 12.10
N LEU A 10 0.20 -3.64 11.51
CA LEU A 10 1.28 -4.46 10.94
C LEU A 10 1.93 -3.79 9.73
N ASP A 11 1.12 -3.24 8.82
CA ASP A 11 1.64 -2.57 7.63
C ASP A 11 2.43 -1.30 8.01
N PHE A 12 1.96 -0.54 9.00
CA PHE A 12 2.67 0.62 9.52
C PHE A 12 4.00 0.22 10.14
N HIS A 13 4.00 -0.83 10.97
CA HIS A 13 5.21 -1.27 11.66
C HIS A 13 6.29 -1.73 10.66
N ILE A 14 5.90 -2.47 9.63
CA ILE A 14 6.81 -2.90 8.57
C ILE A 14 7.31 -1.68 7.77
N PHE A 15 6.40 -0.79 7.35
CA PHE A 15 6.74 0.38 6.54
C PHE A 15 7.73 1.32 7.26
N ARG A 16 7.51 1.57 8.55
CA ARG A 16 8.42 2.37 9.39
C ARG A 16 9.81 1.72 9.59
N SER A 17 9.91 0.42 9.41
CA SER A 17 11.18 -0.31 9.61
C SER A 17 12.13 -0.21 8.42
N ILE A 18 11.66 0.30 7.27
CA ILE A 18 12.49 0.53 6.08
C ILE A 18 13.59 1.53 6.42
N LYS A 19 14.83 1.19 6.08
CA LYS A 19 15.97 2.09 6.25
C LYS A 19 16.34 2.78 4.94
N THR A 20 16.94 3.96 5.05
CA THR A 20 17.40 4.76 3.90
C THR A 20 18.30 3.95 2.96
N GLU A 21 19.22 3.15 3.50
CA GLU A 21 20.17 2.37 2.72
C GLU A 21 19.49 1.32 1.83
N GLU A 22 18.29 0.86 2.23
CA GLU A 22 17.48 -0.06 1.44
C GLU A 22 16.84 0.61 0.22
N LEU A 23 16.81 1.94 0.18
CA LEU A 23 16.21 2.77 -0.87
C LEU A 23 17.25 3.44 -1.78
N LEU A 24 18.55 3.18 -1.58
CA LEU A 24 19.62 3.72 -2.41
C LEU A 24 20.04 2.75 -3.51
N ASN A 25 20.48 3.27 -4.66
CA ASN A 25 21.13 2.50 -5.73
C ASN A 25 20.32 1.30 -6.23
N GLN A 26 18.99 1.32 -6.08
CA GLN A 26 18.10 0.23 -6.48
C GLN A 26 18.48 -1.14 -5.89
N VAL A 27 18.98 -1.18 -4.65
CA VAL A 27 19.42 -2.43 -4.02
C VAL A 27 18.30 -3.47 -3.89
N TRP A 28 17.04 -3.05 -3.86
CA TRP A 28 15.86 -3.93 -3.84
C TRP A 28 15.63 -4.68 -5.17
N MET A 29 16.26 -4.26 -6.28
CA MET A 29 16.13 -4.91 -7.59
C MET A 29 17.34 -5.80 -7.93
N LYS A 30 18.41 -5.77 -7.12
CA LYS A 30 19.69 -6.42 -7.40
C LYS A 30 19.85 -7.74 -6.65
N ASP A 31 20.88 -8.50 -7.02
CA ASP A 31 21.27 -9.71 -6.30
C ASP A 31 21.60 -9.43 -4.83
N GLY A 32 21.08 -10.30 -3.96
CA GLY A 32 21.19 -10.16 -2.51
C GLY A 32 20.25 -9.12 -1.89
N LYS A 33 19.18 -8.72 -2.60
CA LYS A 33 18.13 -7.82 -2.09
C LYS A 33 17.50 -8.27 -0.77
N GLU A 34 17.47 -9.58 -0.50
CA GLU A 34 16.98 -10.16 0.74
C GLU A 34 17.83 -9.71 1.94
N THR A 35 19.12 -9.46 1.73
CA THR A 35 20.06 -8.97 2.75
C THR A 35 20.20 -7.46 2.71
N LYS A 36 20.19 -6.85 1.52
CA LYS A 36 20.44 -5.42 1.32
C LYS A 36 19.19 -4.54 1.51
N ALA A 37 18.01 -5.09 1.27
CA ALA A 37 16.73 -4.40 1.37
C ALA A 37 15.64 -5.25 2.08
N PRO A 38 15.95 -5.83 3.27
CA PRO A 38 15.09 -6.82 3.92
C PRO A 38 13.66 -6.31 4.20
N HIS A 39 13.49 -5.03 4.57
CA HIS A 39 12.18 -4.46 4.88
C HIS A 39 11.40 -4.09 3.62
N VAL A 40 12.07 -3.62 2.56
CA VAL A 40 11.44 -3.46 1.24
C VAL A 40 10.90 -4.79 0.73
N MET A 41 11.68 -5.87 0.90
CA MET A 41 11.25 -7.22 0.57
C MET A 41 10.08 -7.68 1.47
N LEU A 42 10.11 -7.34 2.76
CA LEU A 42 9.04 -7.67 3.70
C LEU A 42 7.72 -6.96 3.34
N VAL A 43 7.73 -5.67 3.00
CA VAL A 43 6.54 -4.95 2.51
C VAL A 43 5.95 -5.65 1.29
N THR A 44 6.81 -6.01 0.33
CA THR A 44 6.36 -6.69 -0.90
C THR A 44 5.78 -8.06 -0.61
N LYS A 45 6.41 -8.83 0.28
CA LYS A 45 5.91 -10.15 0.71
C LYS A 45 4.56 -10.01 1.41
N ARG A 46 4.47 -9.11 2.40
CA ARG A 46 3.27 -8.77 3.16
C ARG A 46 2.10 -8.39 2.24
N PHE A 47 2.35 -7.52 1.26
CA PHE A 47 1.35 -7.13 0.26
C PHE A 47 0.75 -8.35 -0.45
N ASN A 48 1.61 -9.25 -0.94
CA ASN A 48 1.17 -10.45 -1.64
C ASN A 48 0.46 -11.46 -0.72
N GLU A 49 0.88 -11.56 0.53
CA GLU A 49 0.25 -12.44 1.53
C GLU A 49 -1.16 -11.97 1.88
N VAL A 50 -1.37 -10.67 2.13
CA VAL A 50 -2.70 -10.11 2.38
C VAL A 50 -3.61 -10.32 1.17
N SER A 51 -3.12 -10.02 -0.05
CA SER A 51 -3.91 -10.23 -1.26
C SER A 51 -4.31 -11.70 -1.45
N LYS A 52 -3.39 -12.64 -1.19
CA LYS A 52 -3.68 -14.08 -1.25
C LYS A 52 -4.67 -14.53 -0.18
N LEU A 53 -4.55 -14.00 1.04
CA LEU A 53 -5.47 -14.29 2.14
C LEU A 53 -6.90 -13.89 1.80
N VAL A 54 -7.09 -12.68 1.23
CA VAL A 54 -8.40 -12.21 0.77
C VAL A 54 -8.96 -13.14 -0.30
N VAL A 55 -8.15 -13.49 -1.31
CA VAL A 55 -8.55 -14.42 -2.37
C VAL A 55 -8.95 -15.79 -1.79
N SER A 56 -8.16 -16.34 -0.87
CA SER A 56 -8.44 -17.65 -0.27
C SER A 56 -9.71 -17.65 0.57
N GLU A 57 -9.97 -16.58 1.34
CA GLU A 57 -11.17 -16.46 2.17
C GLU A 57 -12.45 -16.43 1.34
N ILE A 58 -12.40 -15.85 0.14
CA ILE A 58 -13.55 -15.82 -0.77
C ILE A 58 -13.72 -17.18 -1.45
N ILE A 59 -12.64 -17.74 -2.03
CA ILE A 59 -12.74 -18.98 -2.83
C ILE A 59 -13.05 -20.20 -1.95
N SER A 60 -12.71 -20.18 -0.66
CA SER A 60 -13.05 -21.28 0.25
C SER A 60 -14.55 -21.41 0.53
N ARG A 61 -15.37 -20.39 0.21
CA ARG A 61 -16.82 -20.43 0.42
C ARG A 61 -17.52 -21.17 -0.73
N PRO A 62 -18.22 -22.29 -0.45
CA PRO A 62 -18.84 -23.11 -1.49
C PRO A 62 -20.04 -22.40 -2.13
N GLU A 63 -20.84 -21.72 -1.32
CA GLU A 63 -22.09 -21.11 -1.77
C GLU A 63 -21.90 -19.69 -2.33
N VAL A 64 -22.66 -19.35 -3.37
CA VAL A 64 -22.62 -18.03 -4.01
C VAL A 64 -22.94 -16.90 -3.01
N PRO A 65 -23.99 -17.00 -2.17
CA PRO A 65 -24.32 -15.93 -1.22
C PRO A 65 -23.22 -15.70 -0.18
N ASP A 66 -22.57 -16.76 0.30
CA ASP A 66 -21.48 -16.66 1.27
C ASP A 66 -20.24 -15.98 0.66
N ARG A 67 -19.93 -16.28 -0.61
CA ARG A 67 -18.88 -15.56 -1.34
C ARG A 67 -19.20 -14.08 -1.50
N ALA A 68 -20.45 -13.75 -1.86
CA ALA A 68 -20.87 -12.36 -2.05
C ALA A 68 -20.75 -11.58 -0.73
N ALA A 69 -21.22 -12.15 0.39
CA ALA A 69 -21.07 -11.55 1.72
C ALA A 69 -19.60 -11.38 2.11
N CYS A 70 -18.72 -12.34 1.76
CA CYS A 70 -17.29 -12.22 1.99
C CYS A 70 -16.65 -11.08 1.19
N ILE A 71 -17.01 -10.94 -0.10
CA ILE A 71 -16.56 -9.82 -0.95
C ILE A 71 -17.01 -8.48 -0.35
N GLU A 72 -18.28 -8.37 0.03
CA GLU A 72 -18.83 -7.14 0.64
C GLU A 72 -18.11 -6.78 1.94
N LYS A 73 -17.80 -7.77 2.78
CA LYS A 73 -17.02 -7.57 4.00
C LYS A 73 -15.62 -7.03 3.68
N TRP A 74 -14.93 -7.58 2.68
CA TRP A 74 -13.59 -7.09 2.29
C TRP A 74 -13.63 -5.69 1.69
N ILE A 75 -14.67 -5.34 0.92
CA ILE A 75 -14.89 -3.97 0.45
C ILE A 75 -15.07 -3.01 1.64
N ALA A 76 -15.84 -3.40 2.66
CA ALA A 76 -16.01 -2.60 3.87
C ALA A 76 -14.70 -2.44 4.64
N ILE A 77 -13.90 -3.51 4.76
CA ILE A 77 -12.56 -3.45 5.39
C ILE A 77 -11.64 -2.49 4.62
N ALA A 78 -11.66 -2.53 3.28
CA ALA A 78 -10.88 -1.61 2.46
C ALA A 78 -11.31 -0.14 2.65
N ASP A 79 -12.60 0.14 2.79
CA ASP A 79 -13.06 1.50 3.10
C ASP A 79 -12.63 1.96 4.51
N ILE A 80 -12.60 1.05 5.49
CA ILE A 80 -12.03 1.36 6.81
C ILE A 80 -10.52 1.61 6.71
N CYS A 81 -9.76 0.82 5.94
CA CYS A 81 -8.35 1.10 5.67
C CYS A 81 -8.14 2.49 5.06
N ARG A 82 -9.04 2.94 4.15
CA ARG A 82 -9.02 4.30 3.60
C ARG A 82 -9.24 5.34 4.70
N CYS A 83 -10.17 5.13 5.62
CA CYS A 83 -10.40 6.03 6.76
C CYS A 83 -9.21 6.10 7.71
N LEU A 84 -8.49 4.98 7.88
CA LEU A 84 -7.25 4.89 8.66
C LEU A 84 -6.01 5.36 7.87
N GLN A 85 -6.20 5.94 6.68
CA GLN A 85 -5.12 6.39 5.77
C GLN A 85 -4.08 5.29 5.43
N ASN A 86 -4.51 4.02 5.48
CA ASN A 86 -3.75 2.86 5.04
C ASN A 86 -4.04 2.56 3.56
N TYR A 87 -3.48 3.38 2.67
CA TYR A 87 -3.67 3.22 1.22
C TYR A 87 -3.01 1.95 0.67
N ASN A 88 -1.96 1.45 1.31
CA ASN A 88 -1.38 0.14 1.02
C ASN A 88 -2.41 -0.98 1.22
N GLY A 89 -3.12 -0.98 2.35
CA GLY A 89 -4.18 -1.94 2.65
C GLY A 89 -5.37 -1.84 1.70
N VAL A 90 -5.77 -0.62 1.30
CA VAL A 90 -6.78 -0.42 0.24
C VAL A 90 -6.34 -1.13 -1.05
N LEU A 91 -5.11 -0.89 -1.49
CA LEU A 91 -4.60 -1.47 -2.73
C LEU A 91 -4.43 -3.01 -2.64
N GLN A 92 -3.99 -3.56 -1.51
CA GLN A 92 -3.92 -5.01 -1.29
C GLN A 92 -5.28 -5.67 -1.53
N ILE A 93 -6.34 -5.14 -0.90
CA ILE A 93 -7.69 -5.69 -1.03
C ILE A 93 -8.23 -5.48 -2.45
N CYS A 94 -8.03 -4.29 -3.03
CA CYS A 94 -8.43 -4.04 -4.41
C CYS A 94 -7.74 -4.98 -5.41
N ALA A 95 -6.43 -5.22 -5.26
CA ALA A 95 -5.68 -6.14 -6.10
C ALA A 95 -6.16 -7.60 -5.95
N ALA A 96 -6.58 -8.00 -4.75
CA ALA A 96 -7.18 -9.31 -4.53
C ALA A 96 -8.51 -9.47 -5.27
N LEU A 97 -9.39 -8.46 -5.18
CA LEU A 97 -10.71 -8.49 -5.81
C LEU A 97 -10.66 -8.35 -7.34
N GLU A 98 -9.68 -7.61 -7.87
CA GLU A 98 -9.40 -7.52 -9.31
C GLU A 98 -8.57 -8.69 -9.85
N SER A 99 -8.06 -9.57 -8.99
CA SER A 99 -7.36 -10.77 -9.45
C SER A 99 -8.29 -11.62 -10.31
N SER A 100 -7.72 -12.31 -11.31
CA SER A 100 -8.47 -13.19 -12.21
C SER A 100 -9.26 -14.28 -11.47
N SER A 101 -8.90 -14.57 -10.23
CA SER A 101 -9.59 -15.55 -9.38
C SER A 101 -10.89 -15.08 -8.79
N ILE A 102 -11.02 -13.78 -8.54
CA ILE A 102 -12.24 -13.18 -8.00
C ILE A 102 -13.03 -12.47 -9.09
N HIS A 103 -12.36 -11.72 -9.97
CA HIS A 103 -13.01 -10.94 -11.04
C HIS A 103 -13.84 -11.81 -12.01
N ARG A 104 -13.46 -13.09 -12.20
CA ARG A 104 -14.17 -14.03 -13.07
C ARG A 104 -15.49 -14.57 -12.49
N LEU A 105 -15.75 -14.41 -11.20
CA LEU A 105 -16.91 -15.00 -10.51
C LEU A 105 -18.20 -14.23 -10.80
N LYS A 106 -18.63 -14.19 -12.07
CA LYS A 106 -19.74 -13.32 -12.53
C LYS A 106 -21.03 -13.53 -11.74
N ASN A 107 -21.45 -14.78 -11.53
CA ASN A 107 -22.64 -15.11 -10.73
C ASN A 107 -22.54 -14.63 -9.28
N THR A 108 -21.33 -14.52 -8.71
CA THR A 108 -21.14 -13.97 -7.36
C THR A 108 -21.28 -12.46 -7.37
N TRP A 109 -20.62 -11.78 -8.31
CA TRP A 109 -20.69 -10.32 -8.47
C TRP A 109 -22.10 -9.79 -8.77
N GLU A 110 -22.96 -10.60 -9.40
CA GLU A 110 -24.38 -10.27 -9.62
C GLU A 110 -25.16 -10.13 -8.31
N VAL A 111 -24.83 -10.95 -7.31
CA VAL A 111 -25.50 -10.97 -6.00
C VAL A 111 -24.90 -9.95 -5.03
N VAL A 112 -23.65 -9.51 -5.26
CA VAL A 112 -23.04 -8.43 -4.45
C VAL A 112 -23.89 -7.15 -4.60
N ALA A 113 -24.25 -6.58 -3.46
CA ALA A 113 -25.05 -5.38 -3.33
C ALA A 113 -24.50 -4.26 -4.21
N LYS A 114 -25.41 -3.57 -4.91
CA LYS A 114 -25.07 -2.45 -5.80
C LYS A 114 -24.26 -1.37 -5.07
N GLN A 115 -24.61 -1.08 -3.81
CA GLN A 115 -23.91 -0.12 -2.99
C GLN A 115 -22.45 -0.52 -2.74
N SER A 116 -22.20 -1.80 -2.42
CA SER A 116 -20.85 -2.33 -2.21
C SER A 116 -20.01 -2.26 -3.49
N ARG A 117 -20.61 -2.58 -4.66
CA ARG A 117 -19.94 -2.42 -5.96
C ARG A 117 -19.55 -0.96 -6.25
N GLN A 118 -20.43 -0.01 -5.96
CA GLN A 118 -20.11 1.41 -6.11
C GLN A 118 -19.02 1.88 -5.16
N SER A 119 -19.01 1.40 -3.91
CA SER A 119 -17.91 1.67 -2.97
C SER A 119 -16.59 1.09 -3.49
N PHE A 120 -16.62 -0.12 -4.04
CA PHE A 120 -15.44 -0.75 -4.63
C PHE A 120 -14.89 0.04 -5.83
N GLU A 121 -15.74 0.52 -6.73
CA GLU A 121 -15.33 1.39 -7.86
C GLU A 121 -14.63 2.67 -7.38
N LYS A 122 -15.12 3.29 -6.30
CA LYS A 122 -14.48 4.47 -5.69
C LYS A 122 -13.09 4.13 -5.13
N LEU A 123 -12.96 2.99 -4.46
CA LEU A 123 -11.68 2.51 -3.93
C LEU A 123 -10.69 2.19 -5.05
N LEU A 124 -11.15 1.57 -6.15
CA LEU A 124 -10.33 1.33 -7.34
C LEU A 124 -9.83 2.64 -7.98
N ASN A 125 -10.70 3.65 -8.08
CA ASN A 125 -10.30 4.96 -8.60
C ASN A 125 -9.26 5.64 -7.70
N LEU A 126 -9.42 5.54 -6.38
CA LEU A 126 -8.46 6.07 -5.41
C LEU A 126 -7.05 5.48 -5.62
N VAL A 127 -6.94 4.16 -5.78
CA VAL A 127 -5.64 3.47 -5.90
C VAL A 127 -5.21 3.20 -7.34
N ALA A 128 -5.86 3.83 -8.32
CA ALA A 128 -5.59 3.62 -9.72
C ALA A 128 -4.15 3.99 -10.09
N ALA A 129 -3.46 3.09 -10.80
CA ALA A 129 -2.08 3.33 -11.27
C ALA A 129 -1.96 4.43 -12.34
N SER A 130 -3.08 4.91 -12.89
CA SER A 130 -3.13 5.99 -13.87
C SER A 130 -2.40 7.24 -13.38
N ALA A 131 -1.66 7.90 -14.29
CA ALA A 131 -0.88 9.10 -13.98
C ALA A 131 0.03 8.92 -12.75
N ARG A 132 0.69 7.75 -12.63
CA ARG A 132 1.61 7.40 -11.52
C ARG A 132 0.94 7.50 -10.14
N PHE A 133 -0.26 6.93 -10.01
CA PHE A 133 -1.06 6.96 -8.78
C PHE A 133 -1.47 8.36 -8.32
N LYS A 134 -1.81 9.25 -9.26
CA LYS A 134 -2.17 10.66 -8.97
C LYS A 134 -3.18 10.80 -7.82
N ASN A 135 -4.30 10.08 -7.88
CA ASN A 135 -5.37 10.18 -6.89
C ASN A 135 -4.91 9.76 -5.49
N MET A 136 -4.12 8.70 -5.39
CA MET A 136 -3.55 8.27 -4.10
C MET A 136 -2.56 9.30 -3.57
N ARG A 137 -1.69 9.86 -4.41
CA ARG A 137 -0.72 10.90 -4.00
C ARG A 137 -1.37 12.15 -3.44
N GLU A 138 -2.50 12.58 -4.03
CA GLU A 138 -3.28 13.72 -3.54
C GLU A 138 -3.84 13.50 -2.13
N MET A 139 -3.94 12.24 -1.68
CA MET A 139 -4.41 11.90 -0.33
C MET A 139 -3.28 11.82 0.71
N LEU A 140 -2.00 11.90 0.30
CA LEU A 140 -0.85 11.75 1.20
C LEU A 140 -0.46 13.06 1.93
N CYS A 141 -1.40 13.98 2.07
CA CYS A 141 -1.15 15.33 2.60
C CYS A 141 -1.09 15.40 4.13
N ASP A 142 -1.81 14.50 4.83
CA ASP A 142 -1.97 14.53 6.28
C ASP A 142 -1.39 13.25 6.91
N PRO A 143 -0.13 13.22 7.37
CA PRO A 143 0.41 12.06 8.08
C PRO A 143 -0.25 11.88 9.46
N PRO A 144 -0.31 10.65 10.01
CA PRO A 144 0.39 9.44 9.54
C PRO A 144 -0.40 8.67 8.50
N CYS A 145 0.24 8.29 7.40
CA CYS A 145 -0.40 7.45 6.38
C CYS A 145 0.56 6.37 5.86
N ILE A 146 -0.01 5.28 5.33
CA ILE A 146 0.74 4.15 4.78
C ILE A 146 0.51 4.10 3.28
N PRO A 147 1.42 4.65 2.46
CA PRO A 147 1.27 4.61 1.01
C PRO A 147 1.68 3.25 0.43
N TYR A 148 1.31 2.99 -0.82
CA TYR A 148 1.88 1.90 -1.58
C TYR A 148 3.37 2.16 -1.89
N LEU A 149 4.27 1.38 -1.29
CA LEU A 149 5.72 1.56 -1.42
C LEU A 149 6.19 1.50 -2.87
N GLY A 150 5.60 0.66 -3.72
CA GLY A 150 6.02 0.49 -5.11
C GLY A 150 5.93 1.78 -5.94
N MET A 151 5.10 2.74 -5.52
CA MET A 151 5.04 4.08 -6.11
C MET A 151 6.37 4.83 -5.95
N TYR A 152 6.92 4.87 -4.73
CA TYR A 152 8.20 5.51 -4.43
C TYR A 152 9.38 4.77 -5.07
N LEU A 153 9.35 3.44 -5.05
CA LEU A 153 10.41 2.64 -5.68
C LEU A 153 10.47 2.89 -7.20
N THR A 154 9.32 3.08 -7.84
CA THR A 154 9.26 3.43 -9.28
C THR A 154 9.88 4.82 -9.53
N ASP A 155 9.59 5.78 -8.65
CA ASP A 155 10.14 7.14 -8.76
C ASP A 155 11.67 7.14 -8.55
N LEU A 156 12.16 6.41 -7.55
CA LEU A 156 13.59 6.21 -7.30
C LEU A 156 14.29 5.53 -8.48
N SER A 157 13.73 4.45 -9.03
CA SER A 157 14.29 3.79 -10.21
C SER A 157 14.38 4.75 -11.39
N PHE A 158 13.36 5.58 -11.62
CA PHE A 158 13.39 6.58 -12.70
C PHE A 158 14.50 7.63 -12.52
N ILE A 159 14.72 8.11 -11.29
CA ILE A 159 15.81 9.05 -10.98
C ILE A 159 17.18 8.39 -11.19
N GLU A 160 17.31 7.15 -10.74
CA GLU A 160 18.56 6.40 -10.80
C GLU A 160 18.98 6.06 -12.24
N GLU A 161 18.02 5.72 -13.09
CA GLU A 161 18.25 5.41 -14.51
C GLU A 161 18.34 6.66 -15.39
N GLY A 162 17.69 7.76 -14.98
CA GLY A 162 17.63 9.00 -15.76
C GLY A 162 18.88 9.88 -15.68
N ALA A 163 19.79 9.64 -14.73
CA ALA A 163 20.99 10.45 -14.54
C ALA A 163 22.19 9.63 -14.03
N LEU A 164 23.39 9.99 -14.49
CA LEU A 164 24.65 9.44 -13.98
C LEU A 164 25.01 10.06 -12.62
N ASP A 165 25.68 9.28 -11.76
CA ASP A 165 26.18 9.74 -10.46
C ASP A 165 27.33 10.74 -10.59
N ILE A 166 28.07 10.65 -11.70
CA ILE A 166 29.22 11.47 -12.03
C ILE A 166 28.91 12.25 -13.31
N THR A 167 29.17 13.55 -13.31
CA THR A 167 29.02 14.42 -14.47
C THR A 167 30.09 14.13 -15.52
N GLU A 168 29.93 14.65 -16.73
CA GLU A 168 30.93 14.55 -17.80
C GLU A 168 32.30 15.13 -17.42
N HIS A 169 32.37 15.97 -16.39
CA HIS A 169 33.60 16.57 -15.87
C HIS A 169 34.22 15.76 -14.71
N GLY A 170 33.71 14.57 -14.39
CA GLY A 170 34.22 13.74 -13.29
C GLY A 170 33.79 14.21 -11.89
N LEU A 171 32.79 15.09 -11.78
CA LEU A 171 32.29 15.61 -10.50
C LEU A 171 31.03 14.85 -10.06
N ILE A 172 30.73 14.84 -8.76
CA ILE A 172 29.47 14.26 -8.25
C ILE A 172 28.28 15.06 -8.78
N ASN A 173 27.27 14.35 -9.29
CA ASN A 173 26.01 14.93 -9.74
C ASN A 173 25.08 15.22 -8.56
N PHE A 174 25.30 16.34 -7.88
CA PHE A 174 24.48 16.76 -6.75
C PHE A 174 23.00 16.99 -7.09
N CYS A 175 22.66 17.26 -8.35
CA CYS A 175 21.26 17.36 -8.78
C CYS A 175 20.55 16.01 -8.64
N LYS A 176 21.17 14.93 -9.13
CA LYS A 176 20.65 13.57 -8.94
C LYS A 176 20.54 13.22 -7.45
N MET A 177 21.59 13.46 -6.68
CA MET A 177 21.62 13.15 -5.24
C MET A 177 20.51 13.87 -4.47
N ARG A 178 20.20 15.13 -4.84
CA ARG A 178 19.09 15.89 -4.24
C ARG A 178 17.73 15.30 -4.60
N MET A 179 17.54 14.84 -5.83
CA MET A 179 16.29 14.19 -6.26
C MET A 179 16.05 12.90 -5.49
N VAL A 180 17.05 12.02 -5.39
CA VAL A 180 16.97 10.78 -4.60
C VAL A 180 16.66 11.08 -3.13
N SER A 181 17.38 12.03 -2.54
CA SER A 181 17.17 12.44 -1.15
C SER A 181 15.77 13.01 -0.91
N GLY A 182 15.24 13.80 -1.86
CA GLY A 182 13.88 14.35 -1.77
C GLY A 182 12.80 13.27 -1.76
N GLU A 183 12.94 12.26 -2.62
CA GLU A 183 12.00 11.13 -2.69
C GLU A 183 12.02 10.30 -1.40
N ILE A 184 13.22 9.98 -0.90
CA ILE A 184 13.40 9.26 0.37
C ILE A 184 12.81 10.06 1.53
N SER A 185 13.10 11.36 1.61
CA SER A 185 12.59 12.23 2.68
C SER A 185 11.05 12.28 2.68
N THR A 186 10.45 12.27 1.49
CA THR A 186 8.99 12.22 1.35
C THR A 186 8.42 10.90 1.87
N GLN A 187 9.05 9.76 1.58
CA GLN A 187 8.59 8.47 2.12
C GLN A 187 8.64 8.44 3.65
N PHE A 188 9.71 8.95 4.25
CA PHE A 188 9.88 8.97 5.71
C PHE A 188 8.97 9.97 6.42
N SER A 189 8.62 11.10 5.81
CA SER A 189 7.71 12.08 6.42
C SER A 189 6.29 11.50 6.61
N LEU A 190 5.83 10.63 5.69
CA LEU A 190 4.52 9.98 5.80
C LEU A 190 4.44 8.97 6.94
N ALA A 191 5.56 8.30 7.24
CA ALA A 191 5.69 7.41 8.40
C ALA A 191 5.82 8.16 9.74
N SER A 192 6.00 9.49 9.69
CA SER A 192 6.37 10.32 10.84
C SER A 192 5.20 11.18 11.33
N ALA A 193 4.21 10.54 11.95
CA ALA A 193 3.25 11.23 12.81
C ALA A 193 2.68 10.26 13.86
N CYS A 194 3.55 9.81 14.77
CA CYS A 194 3.16 9.25 16.08
C CYS A 194 4.37 9.30 17.02
N SER A 195 5.00 10.47 17.17
CA SER A 195 6.03 10.71 18.20
C SER A 195 5.50 11.48 19.42
N ASN A 196 4.20 11.82 19.45
CA ASN A 196 3.56 12.40 20.64
C ASN A 196 2.53 11.41 21.22
N GLY A 197 3.04 10.47 22.01
CA GLY A 197 2.41 9.92 23.21
C GLY A 197 0.88 9.76 23.28
N ASN A 198 0.23 9.16 22.30
CA ASN A 198 -1.18 8.77 22.43
C ASN A 198 -1.45 7.41 21.79
N THR A 199 -0.94 6.36 22.43
CA THR A 199 -1.40 4.98 22.27
C THR A 199 -2.81 4.76 22.87
N ALA A 200 -3.59 5.83 23.12
CA ALA A 200 -4.82 5.81 23.92
C ALA A 200 -6.06 6.38 23.21
N VAL A 201 -6.04 6.68 21.91
CA VAL A 201 -7.19 7.35 21.25
C VAL A 201 -8.13 6.40 20.49
N TYR A 202 -7.81 5.10 20.41
CA TYR A 202 -8.66 4.15 19.68
C TYR A 202 -9.59 3.27 20.56
N THR A 203 -9.62 3.44 21.88
CA THR A 203 -10.49 2.62 22.76
C THR A 203 -11.71 3.31 23.37
N ASP A 204 -11.86 4.63 23.29
CA ASP A 204 -12.80 5.34 24.21
C ASP A 204 -13.97 6.09 23.55
N THR A 205 -14.45 5.72 22.36
CA THR A 205 -15.67 6.37 21.78
C THR A 205 -16.72 5.44 21.18
N VAL A 206 -16.74 4.16 21.53
CA VAL A 206 -17.83 3.24 21.11
C VAL A 206 -18.42 2.48 22.30
N TYR A 207 -18.66 3.15 23.41
CA TYR A 207 -19.61 2.74 24.45
C TYR A 207 -20.09 3.98 25.20
N ASP A 208 -21.04 4.71 24.59
CA ASP A 208 -22.10 5.47 25.25
C ASP A 208 -23.22 5.76 24.24
#